data_AF-A0A6G3CX56-F1
#
_entry.id   AF-A0A6G3CX56-F1
#
_cell.length_a   1.000
_cell.length_b   1.000
_cell.length_c   1.000
_cell.angle_alpha   90.00
_cell.angle_beta   90.00
_cell.angle_gamma   90.00
#
_symmetry.space_group_name_H-M   'P 1'
#
loop_
_entity.id
_entity.type
_entity.pdbx_description
1 polymer ?
#
loop_
_entity_poly.entity_id
_entity_poly.type
_entity_poly.pdbx_seq_one_letter_code
_entity_poly.pdbx_strand_id
1 'polypeptide(L)'
;MKDILNAIQSPDSVSADFAALPLPESGRAVVLRREDTEMFSGLASRDKDPRKSLHLEQVPVPELGPGEALVAVMASSVNYNTVWSAIFEPLPTFAFLERYGKLSELTKRHDLPYHVIGSDLAGVVLRTGPGVNAWNPGDEVVAHCLSVELESSDG
;
A
#
# COMPACT_ATOMS: atom_id res chain seq x y z
N MET A 1 12.48 6.78 -9.46
CA MET A 1 12.69 5.84 -8.33
C MET A 1 14.07 5.98 -7.70
N LYS A 2 15.17 5.89 -8.47
CA LYS A 2 16.53 6.08 -7.93
C LYS A 2 16.72 7.45 -7.25
N ASP A 3 16.17 8.50 -7.84
CA ASP A 3 16.30 9.86 -7.28
C ASP A 3 15.56 10.04 -5.95
N ILE A 4 14.41 9.37 -5.78
CA ILE A 4 13.69 9.32 -4.50
C ILE A 4 14.55 8.65 -3.43
N LEU A 5 15.14 7.48 -3.75
CA LEU A 5 16.01 6.79 -2.79
C LEU A 5 17.25 7.63 -2.44
N ASN A 6 17.86 8.28 -3.43
CA ASN A 6 19.02 9.15 -3.21
C ASN A 6 18.65 10.33 -2.30
N ALA A 7 17.48 10.94 -2.50
CA ALA A 7 17.00 12.03 -1.64
C ALA A 7 16.79 11.54 -0.20
N ILE A 8 16.19 10.36 -0.01
CA ILE A 8 16.00 9.78 1.34
C ILE A 8 17.35 9.49 2.02
N GLN A 9 18.35 9.02 1.28
CA GLN A 9 19.67 8.68 1.83
C GLN A 9 20.59 9.89 2.05
N SER A 10 20.21 11.06 1.51
CA SER A 10 20.99 12.28 1.64
C SER A 10 20.61 13.02 2.92
N PRO A 11 21.58 13.30 3.81
CA PRO A 11 21.31 14.03 5.06
C PRO A 11 20.97 15.51 4.83
N ASP A 12 21.25 16.03 3.64
CA ASP A 12 21.03 17.44 3.29
C ASP A 12 19.65 17.69 2.64
N SER A 13 18.87 16.65 2.39
CA SER A 13 17.57 16.78 1.74
C SER A 13 16.57 17.50 2.65
N VAL A 14 15.87 18.47 2.08
CA VAL A 14 14.79 19.21 2.76
C VAL A 14 13.44 18.91 2.12
N SER A 15 12.35 19.27 2.82
CA SER A 15 10.97 19.04 2.35
C SER A 15 10.72 19.50 0.91
N ALA A 16 11.28 20.64 0.51
CA ALA A 16 11.14 21.19 -0.83
C ALA A 16 11.75 20.28 -1.92
N ASP A 17 12.82 19.55 -1.61
CA ASP A 17 13.43 18.60 -2.54
C ASP A 17 12.46 17.46 -2.83
N PHE A 18 11.87 16.86 -1.79
CA PHE A 18 10.87 15.80 -1.94
C PHE A 18 9.63 16.27 -2.71
N ALA A 19 9.15 17.48 -2.42
CA ALA A 19 8.00 18.08 -3.09
C ALA A 19 8.24 18.35 -4.59
N ALA A 20 9.50 18.58 -4.99
CA ALA A 20 9.89 18.82 -6.37
C ALA A 20 10.17 17.54 -7.17
N LEU A 21 10.48 16.41 -6.50
CA LEU A 21 10.79 15.15 -7.18
C LEU A 21 9.62 14.64 -8.03
N PRO A 22 9.82 14.33 -9.32
CA PRO A 22 8.75 13.75 -10.13
C PRO A 22 8.32 12.40 -9.57
N LEU A 23 7.01 12.18 -9.46
CA LEU A 23 6.47 10.88 -9.11
C LEU A 23 6.65 9.91 -10.29
N PRO A 24 7.01 8.64 -10.03
CA PRO A 24 7.04 7.63 -11.09
C PRO A 24 5.61 7.29 -11.53
N GLU A 25 5.45 6.88 -12.79
CA GLU A 25 4.16 6.39 -13.29
C GLU A 25 3.76 5.05 -12.67
N SER A 26 4.76 4.22 -12.30
CA SER A 26 4.55 2.93 -11.64
C SER A 26 5.61 2.62 -10.57
N GLY A 27 5.21 1.80 -9.59
CA GLY A 27 6.07 1.28 -8.53
C GLY A 27 6.08 -0.24 -8.52
N ARG A 28 7.12 -0.84 -7.94
CA ARG A 28 7.18 -2.29 -7.73
C ARG A 28 6.40 -2.66 -6.48
N ALA A 29 5.54 -3.67 -6.56
CA ALA A 29 4.72 -4.12 -5.44
C ALA A 29 4.60 -5.65 -5.40
N VAL A 30 4.35 -6.19 -4.20
CA VAL A 30 3.90 -7.57 -4.03
C VAL A 30 2.38 -7.58 -4.12
N VAL A 31 1.86 -8.35 -5.08
CA VAL A 31 0.43 -8.38 -5.40
C VAL A 31 -0.15 -9.79 -5.37
N LEU A 32 -1.43 -9.87 -5.05
CA LEU A 32 -2.31 -11.00 -5.38
C LEU A 32 -3.11 -10.66 -6.64
N ARG A 33 -3.55 -11.67 -7.40
CA ARG A 33 -4.40 -11.48 -8.57
C ARG A 33 -5.79 -12.05 -8.35
N ARG A 34 -6.81 -11.40 -8.91
CA ARG A 34 -8.21 -11.84 -8.79
C ARG A 34 -8.43 -13.20 -9.47
N GLU A 35 -7.72 -13.47 -10.55
CA GLU A 35 -7.82 -14.76 -11.28
C GLU A 35 -7.30 -15.96 -10.47
N ASP A 36 -6.46 -15.71 -9.46
CA ASP A 36 -5.83 -16.76 -8.65
C ASP A 36 -6.69 -17.21 -7.45
N THR A 37 -7.85 -16.60 -7.19
CA THR A 37 -8.60 -16.81 -5.93
C THR A 37 -9.02 -18.25 -5.69
N GLU A 38 -9.17 -19.05 -6.75
CA GLU A 38 -9.55 -20.47 -6.69
C GLU A 38 -8.35 -21.43 -6.78
N MET A 39 -7.11 -20.93 -6.87
CA MET A 39 -5.93 -21.76 -7.13
C MET A 39 -5.62 -22.79 -6.03
N PHE A 40 -6.16 -22.58 -4.83
CA PHE A 40 -5.98 -23.44 -3.66
C PHE A 40 -7.23 -24.23 -3.29
N SER A 41 -8.26 -24.24 -4.14
CA SER A 41 -9.52 -24.93 -3.86
C SER A 41 -9.30 -26.44 -3.70
N GLY A 42 -9.84 -27.00 -2.62
CA GLY A 42 -9.67 -28.40 -2.24
C GLY A 42 -8.39 -28.74 -1.44
N LEU A 43 -7.49 -27.78 -1.21
CA LEU A 43 -6.32 -27.97 -0.35
C LEU A 43 -6.60 -27.63 1.11
N ALA A 44 -5.96 -28.33 2.04
CA ALA A 44 -5.94 -27.95 3.45
C ALA A 44 -5.12 -26.66 3.64
N SER A 45 -5.50 -25.80 4.59
CA SER A 45 -4.84 -24.50 4.82
C SER A 45 -3.33 -24.61 5.03
N ARG A 46 -2.84 -25.70 5.63
CA ARG A 46 -1.41 -25.96 5.85
C ARG A 46 -0.61 -26.15 4.56
N ASP A 47 -1.25 -26.64 3.52
CA ASP A 47 -0.65 -26.98 2.22
C ASP A 47 -0.77 -25.83 1.20
N LYS A 48 -1.53 -24.78 1.54
CA LYS A 48 -1.59 -23.54 0.75
C LYS A 48 -0.28 -22.79 0.92
N ASP A 49 0.47 -22.68 -0.18
CA ASP A 49 1.81 -22.07 -0.19
C ASP A 49 1.73 -20.64 -0.74
N PRO A 50 1.90 -19.59 0.10
CA PRO A 50 1.84 -18.19 -0.32
C PRO A 50 2.78 -17.85 -1.48
N ARG A 51 3.90 -18.59 -1.64
CA ARG A 51 4.87 -18.32 -2.72
C ARG A 51 4.29 -18.56 -4.11
N LYS A 52 3.15 -19.26 -4.22
CA LYS A 52 2.48 -19.52 -5.49
C LYS A 52 1.51 -18.41 -5.90
N SER A 53 0.97 -17.66 -4.94
CA SER A 53 -0.03 -16.60 -5.17
C SER A 53 0.54 -15.18 -5.12
N LEU A 54 1.71 -15.01 -4.50
CA LEU A 54 2.40 -13.73 -4.41
C LEU A 54 3.21 -13.46 -5.68
N HIS A 55 2.90 -12.36 -6.34
CA HIS A 55 3.58 -11.91 -7.56
C HIS A 55 4.30 -10.58 -7.30
N LEU A 56 5.49 -10.42 -7.87
CA LEU A 56 6.23 -9.14 -7.84
C LEU A 56 6.01 -8.41 -9.16
N GLU A 57 5.27 -7.30 -9.14
CA GLU A 57 4.79 -6.63 -10.35
C GLU A 57 5.03 -5.12 -10.32
N GLN A 58 4.97 -4.50 -11.50
CA GLN A 58 4.89 -3.04 -11.63
C GLN A 58 3.43 -2.64 -11.67
N VAL A 59 3.00 -1.80 -10.71
CA VAL A 59 1.64 -1.28 -10.61
C VAL A 59 1.64 0.25 -10.75
N PRO A 60 0.62 0.85 -11.37
CA PRO A 60 0.52 2.30 -11.46
C PRO A 60 0.50 2.95 -10.08
N VAL A 61 1.11 4.12 -9.94
CA VAL A 61 0.95 4.94 -8.73
C VAL A 61 -0.49 5.50 -8.74
N PRO A 62 -1.29 5.28 -7.68
CA PRO A 62 -2.66 5.76 -7.64
C PRO A 62 -2.72 7.29 -7.55
N GLU A 63 -3.80 7.88 -8.06
CA GLU A 63 -4.12 9.28 -7.81
C GLU A 63 -4.39 9.48 -6.32
N LEU A 64 -3.90 10.59 -5.74
CA LEU A 64 -4.03 10.89 -4.31
C LEU A 64 -5.33 11.66 -4.03
N GLY A 65 -6.15 11.13 -3.13
CA GLY A 65 -7.40 11.73 -2.69
C GLY A 65 -7.22 12.71 -1.51
N PRO A 66 -8.30 13.39 -1.10
CA PRO A 66 -8.28 14.25 0.10
C PRO A 66 -7.91 13.46 1.36
N GLY A 67 -7.10 14.05 2.25
CA GLY A 67 -6.67 13.42 3.50
C GLY A 67 -5.66 12.28 3.35
N GLU A 68 -5.23 11.92 2.13
CA GLU A 68 -4.29 10.82 1.90
C GLU A 68 -2.84 11.32 1.83
N ALA A 69 -1.88 10.44 2.14
CA ALA A 69 -0.46 10.66 1.91
C ALA A 69 0.12 9.55 1.03
N LEU A 70 0.92 9.94 0.02
CA LEU A 70 1.71 9.00 -0.78
C LEU A 70 3.09 8.86 -0.11
N VAL A 71 3.45 7.64 0.28
CA VAL A 71 4.68 7.36 1.03
C VAL A 71 5.65 6.52 0.21
N ALA A 72 6.93 6.92 0.17
CA ALA A 72 8.02 6.07 -0.28
C ALA A 72 8.36 5.05 0.81
N VAL A 73 7.86 3.82 0.65
CA VAL A 73 8.06 2.74 1.63
C VAL A 73 9.52 2.28 1.59
N MET A 74 10.21 2.42 2.72
CA MET A 74 11.59 1.96 2.92
C MET A 74 11.63 0.53 3.47
N ALA A 75 10.69 0.21 4.36
CA ALA A 75 10.51 -1.12 4.91
C ALA A 75 9.02 -1.41 5.19
N SER A 76 8.69 -2.70 5.24
CA SER A 76 7.37 -3.21 5.61
C SER A 76 7.56 -4.48 6.46
N SER A 77 6.46 -5.13 6.83
CA SER A 77 6.43 -6.35 7.62
C SER A 77 5.47 -7.37 7.00
N VAL A 78 5.60 -8.62 7.43
CA VAL A 78 4.65 -9.70 7.10
C VAL A 78 3.88 -10.03 8.37
N ASN A 79 2.58 -9.75 8.37
CA ASN A 79 1.66 -10.08 9.45
C ASN A 79 0.78 -11.28 9.04
N TYR A 80 0.07 -11.89 9.99
CA TYR A 80 -0.89 -12.97 9.73
C TYR A 80 -1.93 -12.57 8.68
N ASN A 81 -2.41 -11.33 8.67
CA ASN A 81 -3.34 -10.87 7.64
C ASN A 81 -2.72 -10.90 6.22
N THR A 82 -1.41 -10.71 6.09
CA THR A 82 -0.67 -10.85 4.83
C THR A 82 -0.67 -12.31 4.39
N VAL A 83 -0.41 -13.23 5.32
CA VAL A 83 -0.45 -14.68 5.06
C VAL A 83 -1.85 -15.13 4.67
N TRP A 84 -2.87 -14.75 5.43
CA TRP A 84 -4.28 -15.07 5.15
C TRP A 84 -4.75 -14.53 3.80
N SER A 85 -4.39 -13.29 3.47
CA SER A 85 -4.64 -12.72 2.15
C SER A 85 -4.01 -13.59 1.06
N ALA A 86 -2.74 -13.98 1.23
CA ALA A 86 -2.00 -14.76 0.24
C ALA A 86 -2.54 -16.18 0.03
N ILE A 87 -3.21 -16.76 1.01
CA ILE A 87 -3.86 -18.08 0.85
C ILE A 87 -5.38 -17.98 0.60
N PHE A 88 -5.88 -16.76 0.41
CA PHE A 88 -7.28 -16.41 0.17
C PHE A 88 -8.25 -16.88 1.27
N GLU A 89 -7.83 -16.82 2.53
CA GLU A 89 -8.63 -17.27 3.68
C GLU A 89 -8.98 -16.12 4.66
N PRO A 90 -10.10 -16.23 5.39
CA PRO A 90 -11.18 -17.21 5.20
C PRO A 90 -12.00 -16.95 3.92
N LEU A 91 -11.82 -15.77 3.33
CA LEU A 91 -12.39 -15.36 2.05
C LEU A 91 -11.33 -14.55 1.28
N PRO A 92 -11.33 -14.57 -0.05
CA PRO A 92 -10.46 -13.71 -0.85
C PRO A 92 -10.68 -12.23 -0.55
N THR A 93 -9.60 -11.45 -0.39
CA THR A 93 -9.66 -10.02 -0.10
C THR A 93 -10.44 -9.23 -1.16
N PHE A 94 -10.45 -9.70 -2.41
CA PHE A 94 -11.16 -9.07 -3.53
C PHE A 94 -12.66 -8.86 -3.29
N ALA A 95 -13.32 -9.76 -2.57
CA ALA A 95 -14.75 -9.59 -2.25
C ALA A 95 -15.01 -8.35 -1.38
N PHE A 96 -14.08 -8.04 -0.46
CA PHE A 96 -14.16 -6.86 0.40
C PHE A 96 -13.82 -5.58 -0.38
N LEU A 97 -12.79 -5.63 -1.23
CA LEU A 97 -12.38 -4.51 -2.08
C LEU A 97 -13.49 -4.13 -3.07
N GLU A 98 -14.12 -5.11 -3.72
CA GLU A 98 -15.25 -4.88 -4.63
C GLU A 98 -16.45 -4.26 -3.88
N ARG A 99 -16.76 -4.77 -2.68
CA ARG A 99 -17.85 -4.21 -1.87
C ARG A 99 -17.55 -2.76 -1.44
N TYR A 100 -16.31 -2.46 -1.04
CA TYR A 100 -15.89 -1.11 -0.64
C TYR A 100 -15.84 -0.15 -1.84
N GLY A 101 -15.41 -0.63 -3.00
CA GLY A 101 -15.33 0.14 -4.24
C GLY A 101 -16.68 0.63 -4.76
N LYS A 102 -17.79 0.04 -4.31
CA LYS A 102 -19.17 0.47 -4.65
C LYS A 102 -19.65 1.67 -3.85
N LEU A 103 -18.91 2.14 -2.84
CA LEU A 103 -19.37 3.22 -1.95
C LEU A 103 -19.21 4.62 -2.57
N SER A 104 -18.16 4.88 -3.34
CA SER A 104 -17.90 6.17 -3.97
C SER A 104 -16.85 6.07 -5.09
N GLU A 105 -16.71 7.11 -5.90
CA GLU A 105 -15.62 7.17 -6.89
C GLU A 105 -14.22 7.12 -6.24
N LEU A 106 -14.05 7.66 -5.03
CA LEU A 106 -12.77 7.58 -4.31
C LEU A 106 -12.45 6.15 -3.89
N THR A 107 -13.42 5.41 -3.37
CA THR A 107 -13.19 4.04 -2.89
C THR A 107 -13.07 3.03 -4.03
N LYS A 108 -13.66 3.33 -5.20
CA LYS A 108 -13.57 2.52 -6.42
C LYS A 108 -12.13 2.27 -6.88
N ARG A 109 -11.19 3.17 -6.58
CA ARG A 109 -9.75 3.01 -6.86
C ARG A 109 -9.13 1.75 -6.24
N HIS A 110 -9.77 1.16 -5.22
CA HIS A 110 -9.32 -0.08 -4.58
C HIS A 110 -9.89 -1.36 -5.24
N ASP A 111 -10.95 -1.26 -6.05
CA ASP A 111 -11.55 -2.40 -6.76
C ASP A 111 -10.78 -2.69 -8.06
N LEU A 112 -9.62 -3.34 -7.91
CA LEU A 112 -8.69 -3.65 -8.99
C LEU A 112 -8.64 -5.16 -9.27
N PRO A 113 -8.12 -5.58 -10.44
CA PRO A 113 -7.87 -7.00 -10.73
C PRO A 113 -6.67 -7.56 -9.95
N TYR A 114 -5.93 -6.71 -9.23
CA TYR A 114 -4.82 -7.07 -8.34
C TYR A 114 -4.98 -6.40 -6.97
N HIS A 115 -4.33 -6.94 -5.95
CA HIS A 115 -4.31 -6.38 -4.59
C HIS A 115 -2.86 -6.30 -4.10
N VAL A 116 -2.34 -5.07 -3.96
CA VAL A 116 -1.05 -4.82 -3.29
C VAL A 116 -1.23 -5.08 -1.80
N ILE A 117 -0.47 -6.02 -1.24
CA ILE A 117 -0.61 -6.39 0.18
C ILE A 117 0.56 -5.88 1.03
N GLY A 118 0.27 -5.68 2.31
CA GLY A 118 1.18 -5.14 3.31
C GLY A 118 0.38 -4.23 4.25
N SER A 119 0.52 -4.42 5.56
CA SER A 119 -0.26 -3.66 6.55
C SER A 119 0.61 -2.85 7.49
N ASP A 120 1.92 -2.82 7.25
CA ASP A 120 2.87 -2.02 8.02
C ASP A 120 3.79 -1.30 7.03
N LEU A 121 4.21 -0.09 7.37
CA LEU A 121 5.27 0.60 6.63
C LEU A 121 6.10 1.46 7.57
N ALA A 122 7.37 1.62 7.19
CA ALA A 122 8.22 2.74 7.59
C ALA A 122 8.74 3.39 6.29
N GLY A 123 8.66 4.70 6.20
CA GLY A 123 9.00 5.40 4.96
C GLY A 123 9.01 6.91 5.08
N VAL A 124 9.06 7.56 3.92
CA VAL A 124 9.10 9.03 3.81
C VAL A 124 7.92 9.52 3.00
N VAL A 125 7.19 10.52 3.50
CA VAL A 125 6.07 11.14 2.78
C VAL A 125 6.60 11.81 1.50
N LEU A 126 5.99 11.49 0.36
CA LEU A 126 6.29 12.12 -0.93
C LEU A 126 5.30 13.23 -1.26
N ARG A 127 4.00 12.98 -1.08
CA ARG A 127 2.92 13.93 -1.37
C ARG A 127 1.81 13.79 -0.35
N THR A 128 1.08 14.87 -0.14
CA THR A 128 -0.13 14.91 0.66
C THR A 128 -1.30 15.43 -0.16
N GLY A 129 -2.48 14.86 0.08
CA GLY A 129 -3.72 15.24 -0.58
C GLY A 129 -4.32 16.50 0.05
N PRO A 130 -5.37 17.06 -0.57
CA PRO A 130 -6.07 18.21 -0.02
C PRO A 130 -6.54 17.97 1.42
N GLY A 131 -6.35 18.97 2.29
CA GLY A 131 -6.82 18.94 3.69
C GLY A 131 -5.84 18.31 4.69
N VAL A 132 -4.72 17.72 4.24
CA VAL A 132 -3.65 17.27 5.14
C VAL A 132 -2.84 18.48 5.61
N ASN A 133 -2.72 18.66 6.93
CA ASN A 133 -1.96 19.77 7.54
C ASN A 133 -0.83 19.31 8.46
N ALA A 134 -0.95 18.11 9.06
CA ALA A 134 0.02 17.60 10.03
C ALA A 134 1.28 17.00 9.39
N TRP A 135 1.24 16.70 8.09
CA TRP A 135 2.29 15.97 7.38
C TRP A 135 2.74 16.72 6.12
N ASN A 136 4.03 16.68 5.84
CA ASN A 136 4.69 17.34 4.72
C ASN A 136 5.59 16.34 3.95
N PRO A 137 5.87 16.59 2.66
CA PRO A 137 6.91 15.85 1.94
C PRO A 137 8.24 15.87 2.70
N GLY A 138 8.89 14.71 2.82
CA GLY A 138 10.13 14.54 3.59
C GLY A 138 9.95 14.03 5.02
N ASP A 139 8.73 14.02 5.56
CA ASP A 139 8.49 13.50 6.91
C ASP A 139 8.73 11.98 6.97
N GLU A 140 9.49 11.54 7.97
CA GLU A 140 9.69 10.13 8.29
C GLU A 140 8.49 9.59 9.08
N VAL A 141 7.85 8.54 8.57
CA VAL A 141 6.60 8.03 9.11
C VAL A 141 6.60 6.52 9.28
N VAL A 142 5.88 6.07 10.29
CA VAL A 142 5.31 4.73 10.37
C VAL A 142 3.80 4.84 10.23
N ALA A 143 3.15 3.82 9.69
CA ALA A 143 1.69 3.79 9.59
C ALA A 143 1.09 2.64 10.40
N HIS A 144 -0.05 2.94 10.98
CA HIS A 144 -0.91 1.99 11.63
C HIS A 144 -2.04 1.54 10.67
N CYS A 145 -2.54 0.32 10.82
CA CYS A 145 -3.45 -0.31 9.85
C CYS A 145 -4.93 -0.39 10.24
N LEU A 146 -5.35 0.15 11.39
CA LEU A 146 -6.78 0.25 11.67
C LEU A 146 -7.38 1.43 10.91
N SER A 147 -8.63 1.26 10.52
CA SER A 147 -9.47 2.34 9.99
C SER A 147 -10.08 3.13 11.14
N VAL A 148 -9.25 3.89 11.85
CA VAL A 148 -9.65 4.87 12.86
C VAL A 148 -9.03 6.23 12.50
N GLU A 149 -9.70 7.32 12.85
CA GLU A 149 -9.19 8.67 12.66
C GLU A 149 -8.09 8.93 13.69
N LEU A 150 -6.84 8.65 13.33
CA LEU A 150 -5.65 8.96 14.13
C LEU A 150 -4.80 9.95 13.35
N GLU A 151 -4.44 11.06 13.99
CA GLU A 151 -3.59 12.10 13.38
C GLU A 151 -2.17 12.12 13.97
N SER A 152 -1.96 11.48 15.12
CA SER A 152 -0.64 11.35 15.78
C SER A 152 -0.48 10.02 16.53
N SER A 153 0.74 9.73 16.99
CA SER A 153 1.06 8.47 17.68
C SER A 153 0.42 8.33 19.06
N ASP A 154 -0.03 9.43 19.65
CA ASP A 154 -0.67 9.51 20.97
C ASP A 154 -2.21 9.42 20.93
N GLY A 155 -2.82 9.37 19.73
CA GLY A 155 -4.28 9.27 19.57
C GLY A 155 -4.86 10.46 18.84
#